data_AF-A0A4V6MDZ9-F1
#
_entry.id   AF-A0A4V6MDZ9-F1
#
_cell.length_a   1.000
_cell.length_b   1.000
_cell.length_c   1.000
_cell.angle_alpha   90.00
_cell.angle_beta   90.00
_cell.angle_gamma   90.00
#
_symmetry.space_group_name_H-M   'P 1'
#
loop_
_entity.id
_entity.type
_entity.pdbx_description
1 polymer ?
#
loop_
_entity_poly.entity_id
_entity_poly.type
_entity_poly.pdbx_seq_one_letter_code
_entity_poly.pdbx_strand_id
1 'polypeptide(L)'
;MSQNNTKHDSSSSWLADPGALAWAAPRSPDPAPTTANKEHPEEPAAPTRPSWSFPEQPTDRPAVPSAEMGTAARNAAPPGRPPEPAPPVGPPAGVDEPDEPRPAASPAGGFTPLSTEGMVRVRRTPPRDGWRSAVYKLTGGRINPGLSEIEERRRALLTKVRTPLAGPHSVAVGSIKGGIGKTTVASLLGLALAEHRGDRVIAIDANPDAGTLADRLVGEGAVTTTIRDLLDQIDQVRTSTQLSGFTHLAGRLQVLASEQEPELSEMFSKTDYEAVLRVLSRFFECLITDSGTGVVHSAMQGTLDHADSLVIVGAPTVDGASRAARTLDWLTAQGFTDLASDAVVVLSCDRYSPDVDLARIRDHFRSRCRAVVELPPDKHLATGGLIDLDALAPDTRDAALELAAAVAEGFHGRRTRGLASHGFR
;
A
#
# COMPACT_ATOMS: atom_id res chain seq x y z
N MET A 1 61.28 0.81 34.04
CA MET A 1 61.30 2.23 33.60
C MET A 1 60.94 2.23 32.11
N SER A 2 59.64 2.28 31.79
CA SER A 2 58.89 3.41 31.17
C SER A 2 59.08 3.54 29.65
N GLN A 3 58.10 3.06 28.84
CA GLN A 3 57.13 3.81 27.97
C GLN A 3 57.74 4.28 26.62
N ASN A 4 57.15 4.23 25.41
CA ASN A 4 55.79 4.15 24.81
C ASN A 4 55.93 3.47 23.40
N ASN A 5 55.05 2.60 22.88
CA ASN A 5 53.67 2.71 22.34
C ASN A 5 53.49 3.41 20.97
N THR A 6 53.10 2.65 19.92
CA THR A 6 52.09 2.97 18.85
C THR A 6 51.95 1.76 17.89
N LYS A 7 50.88 0.96 18.01
CA LYS A 7 49.57 0.97 17.29
C LYS A 7 49.56 0.31 15.90
N HIS A 8 49.07 -0.93 15.87
CA HIS A 8 48.40 -1.61 14.76
C HIS A 8 46.88 -1.61 15.02
N ASP A 9 46.06 -1.43 13.98
CA ASP A 9 44.73 -2.07 13.82
C ASP A 9 44.21 -1.73 12.40
N SER A 10 43.94 -2.63 11.46
CA SER A 10 43.16 -3.88 11.42
C SER A 10 41.64 -3.67 11.30
N SER A 11 41.09 -4.38 10.33
CA SER A 11 39.74 -4.41 9.77
C SER A 11 38.67 -4.90 10.75
N SER A 12 37.51 -4.23 10.78
CA SER A 12 36.30 -4.64 11.51
C SER A 12 35.09 -4.66 10.54
N SER A 13 34.54 -5.81 10.14
CA SER A 13 33.76 -6.81 10.91
C SER A 13 32.50 -6.21 11.55
N TRP A 14 31.39 -6.16 10.80
CA TRP A 14 30.08 -5.66 11.25
C TRP A 14 28.96 -6.71 11.13
N LEU A 15 29.29 -8.00 11.26
CA LEU A 15 28.31 -9.10 11.29
C LEU A 15 28.67 -10.07 12.41
N ALA A 16 27.94 -10.00 13.53
CA ALA A 16 27.50 -11.14 14.35
C ALA A 16 27.13 -10.64 15.76
N ASP A 17 25.83 -10.49 16.04
CA ASP A 17 25.31 -10.81 17.37
C ASP A 17 23.79 -11.10 17.30
N PRO A 18 23.36 -12.37 17.32
CA PRO A 18 21.96 -12.75 17.46
C PRO A 18 21.65 -13.01 18.93
N GLY A 19 21.51 -11.96 19.74
CA GLY A 19 21.25 -12.15 21.17
C GLY A 19 21.15 -10.90 22.03
N ALA A 20 20.15 -10.03 21.80
CA ALA A 20 19.79 -9.01 22.79
C ALA A 20 18.32 -8.56 22.66
N LEU A 21 17.39 -9.45 23.04
CA LEU A 21 16.00 -9.13 23.33
C LEU A 21 15.89 -8.65 24.79
N ALA A 22 15.80 -7.33 25.02
CA ALA A 22 15.12 -6.71 26.17
C ALA A 22 15.18 -5.17 26.09
N TRP A 23 14.04 -4.50 25.92
CA TRP A 23 13.87 -3.10 26.34
C TRP A 23 12.45 -2.96 26.90
N ALA A 24 12.27 -2.75 28.21
CA ALA A 24 12.51 -1.58 29.05
C ALA A 24 11.31 -0.60 29.05
N ALA A 25 10.41 -0.82 30.02
CA ALA A 25 9.38 0.13 30.46
C ALA A 25 10.01 1.36 31.18
N PRO A 26 9.38 2.54 31.14
CA PRO A 26 9.96 3.74 31.74
C PRO A 26 9.95 3.67 33.28
N ARG A 27 11.12 3.87 33.90
CA ARG A 27 11.29 4.09 35.34
C ARG A 27 11.32 5.60 35.62
N SER A 28 10.47 6.05 36.54
CA SER A 28 10.48 7.38 37.13
C SER A 28 11.73 7.61 38.00
N PRO A 29 12.22 8.85 38.16
CA PRO A 29 13.42 9.14 38.95
C PRO A 29 13.09 9.40 40.43
N ASP A 30 13.86 8.79 41.34
CA ASP A 30 13.92 9.14 42.77
C ASP A 30 15.01 10.20 43.04
N PRO A 31 14.81 11.11 44.03
CA PRO A 31 15.81 12.11 44.44
C PRO A 31 16.75 11.62 45.57
N ALA A 32 17.91 12.26 45.66
CA ALA A 32 19.03 11.98 46.59
C ALA A 32 18.75 12.41 48.06
N PRO A 33 19.51 11.88 49.06
CA PRO A 33 19.15 11.98 50.48
C PRO A 33 19.75 13.22 51.18
N THR A 34 19.01 13.74 52.17
CA THR A 34 19.52 14.64 53.21
C THR A 34 19.11 14.15 54.60
N THR A 35 19.96 14.41 55.59
CA THR A 35 19.98 13.85 56.96
C THR A 35 19.18 14.64 58.00
N ALA A 36 18.77 13.94 59.08
CA ALA A 36 18.18 14.40 60.35
C ALA A 36 16.69 14.85 60.30
N ASN A 37 15.81 14.55 61.25
CA ASN A 37 15.93 14.22 62.68
C ASN A 37 14.70 13.36 63.13
N LYS A 38 14.81 12.75 64.32
CA LYS A 38 13.85 11.87 65.00
C LYS A 38 12.44 12.48 65.20
N GLU A 39 11.40 11.66 65.04
CA GLU A 39 10.27 11.44 65.98
C GLU A 39 9.25 10.45 65.39
N HIS A 40 8.91 9.38 66.14
CA HIS A 40 7.78 8.46 65.87
C HIS A 40 6.49 9.11 66.39
N PRO A 41 5.35 9.00 65.67
CA PRO A 41 4.32 8.04 66.14
C PRO A 41 3.42 7.41 65.05
N GLU A 42 2.91 6.22 65.41
CA GLU A 42 1.67 5.51 65.03
C GLU A 42 1.32 5.17 63.57
N GLU A 43 1.25 3.85 63.34
CA GLU A 43 0.84 3.12 62.14
C GLU A 43 -0.68 2.85 62.15
N PRO A 44 -1.44 3.22 61.09
CA PRO A 44 -2.80 2.72 60.89
C PRO A 44 -2.81 1.46 60.02
N ALA A 45 -3.58 0.48 60.49
CA ALA A 45 -3.72 -0.87 59.96
C ALA A 45 -4.15 -0.96 58.48
N ALA A 46 -3.59 -1.94 57.77
CA ALA A 46 -3.96 -2.31 56.40
C ALA A 46 -5.35 -3.00 56.33
N PRO A 47 -6.18 -2.69 55.32
CA PRO A 47 -7.46 -3.38 55.12
C PRO A 47 -7.29 -4.77 54.49
N THR A 48 -8.02 -5.73 55.06
CA THR A 48 -8.15 -7.13 54.64
C THR A 48 -8.83 -7.26 53.26
N ARG A 49 -8.25 -8.09 52.39
CA ARG A 49 -8.85 -8.52 51.10
C ARG A 49 -9.98 -9.52 51.34
N PRO A 50 -11.15 -9.39 50.70
CA PRO A 50 -12.17 -10.44 50.71
C PRO A 50 -11.81 -11.58 49.76
N SER A 51 -11.85 -12.81 50.28
CA SER A 51 -11.75 -14.07 49.53
C SER A 51 -13.07 -14.41 48.86
N TRP A 52 -13.08 -14.55 47.53
CA TRP A 52 -14.22 -15.07 46.78
C TRP A 52 -14.03 -16.56 46.52
N SER A 53 -14.97 -17.35 47.03
CA SER A 53 -15.13 -18.79 46.80
C SER A 53 -16.15 -19.02 45.68
N PHE A 54 -15.76 -19.78 44.65
CA PHE A 54 -16.64 -20.24 43.58
C PHE A 54 -17.38 -21.53 44.01
N PRO A 55 -18.70 -21.66 43.79
CA PRO A 55 -19.39 -22.93 43.91
C PRO A 55 -19.26 -23.79 42.64
N GLU A 56 -18.86 -25.05 42.81
CA GLU A 56 -18.85 -26.11 41.80
C GLU A 56 -20.25 -26.38 41.23
N GLN A 57 -20.36 -26.43 39.90
CA GLN A 57 -21.56 -26.93 39.20
C GLN A 57 -21.45 -28.45 38.97
N PRO A 58 -22.51 -29.23 39.29
CA PRO A 58 -22.58 -30.64 38.91
C PRO A 58 -22.92 -30.81 37.42
N THR A 59 -22.23 -31.73 36.76
CA THR A 59 -22.45 -32.13 35.37
C THR A 59 -23.42 -33.31 35.31
N ASP A 60 -24.68 -33.06 34.93
CA ASP A 60 -25.64 -34.12 34.60
C ASP A 60 -25.89 -34.17 33.09
N ARG A 61 -25.30 -35.18 32.44
CA ARG A 61 -25.64 -35.64 31.09
C ARG A 61 -26.59 -36.83 31.21
N PRO A 62 -27.80 -36.81 30.64
CA PRO A 62 -28.58 -38.02 30.45
C PRO A 62 -28.10 -38.78 29.21
N ALA A 63 -27.77 -40.06 29.41
CA ALA A 63 -27.53 -41.05 28.37
C ALA A 63 -28.86 -41.53 27.76
N VAL A 64 -28.90 -41.70 26.43
CA VAL A 64 -30.04 -42.28 25.70
C VAL A 64 -29.65 -43.70 25.27
N PRO A 65 -30.43 -44.76 25.61
CA PRO A 65 -30.17 -46.11 25.14
C PRO A 65 -30.80 -46.40 23.76
N SER A 66 -30.11 -47.25 22.99
CA SER A 66 -30.52 -47.82 21.70
C SER A 66 -31.31 -49.14 21.85
N ALA A 67 -31.88 -49.59 20.71
CA ALA A 67 -32.48 -50.89 20.36
C ALA A 67 -34.01 -51.02 20.59
N GLU A 68 -34.85 -51.64 19.74
CA GLU A 68 -34.68 -52.38 18.48
C GLU A 68 -36.07 -52.66 17.85
N MET A 69 -36.09 -52.78 16.52
CA MET A 69 -36.92 -53.63 15.63
C MET A 69 -38.47 -53.66 15.70
N GLY A 70 -39.08 -53.39 14.52
CA GLY A 70 -40.45 -53.78 14.17
C GLY A 70 -40.79 -53.47 12.70
N THR A 71 -40.64 -54.46 11.85
CA THR A 71 -40.82 -54.50 10.38
C THR A 71 -42.25 -54.25 9.87
N ALA A 72 -42.41 -53.60 8.70
CA ALA A 72 -42.88 -54.21 7.43
C ALA A 72 -43.55 -53.22 6.44
N ALA A 73 -42.87 -53.03 5.29
CA ALA A 73 -43.35 -53.05 3.90
C ALA A 73 -44.57 -52.19 3.45
N ARG A 74 -44.38 -51.31 2.45
CA ARG A 74 -44.58 -51.61 1.00
C ARG A 74 -44.45 -50.37 0.09
N ASN A 75 -43.90 -50.63 -1.09
CA ASN A 75 -43.99 -49.92 -2.37
C ASN A 75 -43.14 -48.67 -2.62
N ALA A 76 -41.96 -48.92 -3.17
CA ALA A 76 -41.11 -47.98 -3.89
C ALA A 76 -41.57 -47.86 -5.36
N ALA A 77 -41.60 -46.62 -5.87
CA ALA A 77 -41.61 -46.27 -7.29
C ALA A 77 -40.27 -45.57 -7.62
N PRO A 78 -39.65 -45.80 -8.79
CA PRO A 78 -38.29 -45.37 -9.07
C PRO A 78 -38.21 -43.87 -9.44
N PRO A 79 -37.18 -43.13 -8.99
CA PRO A 79 -36.94 -41.75 -9.42
C PRO A 79 -36.26 -41.68 -10.79
N GLY A 80 -36.65 -40.67 -11.57
CA GLY A 80 -36.26 -40.42 -12.95
C GLY A 80 -34.76 -40.17 -13.16
N ARG A 81 -34.30 -40.62 -14.33
CA ARG A 81 -32.93 -40.55 -14.86
C ARG A 81 -32.57 -39.10 -15.27
N PRO A 82 -31.35 -38.60 -15.00
CA PRO A 82 -30.85 -37.35 -15.57
C PRO A 82 -30.49 -37.51 -17.07
N PRO A 83 -30.54 -36.45 -17.88
CA PRO A 83 -30.29 -36.51 -19.32
C PRO A 83 -28.80 -36.71 -19.64
N GLU A 84 -28.53 -37.51 -20.67
CA GLU A 84 -27.21 -37.93 -21.17
C GLU A 84 -26.62 -36.90 -22.17
N PRO A 85 -25.29 -36.65 -22.18
CA PRO A 85 -24.65 -35.70 -23.09
C PRO A 85 -24.42 -36.28 -24.50
N ALA A 86 -24.50 -35.42 -25.52
CA ALA A 86 -24.28 -35.75 -26.93
C ALA A 86 -22.79 -36.06 -27.26
N PRO A 87 -22.51 -36.93 -28.26
CA PRO A 87 -21.14 -37.34 -28.60
C PRO A 87 -20.40 -36.32 -29.50
N PRO A 88 -19.06 -36.29 -29.45
CA PRO A 88 -18.24 -35.42 -30.31
C PRO A 88 -18.03 -36.01 -31.71
N VAL A 89 -18.07 -35.16 -32.73
CA VAL A 89 -17.73 -35.48 -34.12
C VAL A 89 -16.21 -35.36 -34.29
N GLY A 90 -15.55 -36.49 -34.58
CA GLY A 90 -14.12 -36.54 -34.94
C GLY A 90 -13.89 -36.41 -36.46
N PRO A 91 -12.67 -36.03 -36.89
CA PRO A 91 -12.35 -35.72 -38.29
C PRO A 91 -11.99 -36.99 -39.09
N PRO A 92 -12.21 -37.04 -40.41
CA PRO A 92 -11.65 -38.09 -41.22
C PRO A 92 -10.19 -37.79 -41.59
N ALA A 93 -9.32 -38.75 -41.28
CA ALA A 93 -7.96 -38.86 -41.79
C ALA A 93 -7.98 -39.39 -43.24
N GLY A 94 -7.18 -38.78 -44.11
CA GLY A 94 -6.85 -39.26 -45.45
C GLY A 94 -5.41 -38.86 -45.77
N VAL A 95 -4.60 -39.88 -46.07
CA VAL A 95 -3.14 -39.91 -46.18
C VAL A 95 -2.61 -39.43 -47.55
N ASP A 96 -1.50 -38.69 -47.47
CA ASP A 96 -0.33 -38.46 -48.36
C ASP A 96 -0.29 -38.86 -49.86
N GLU A 97 0.02 -37.82 -50.68
CA GLU A 97 0.98 -37.69 -51.82
C GLU A 97 0.98 -38.64 -53.05
N PRO A 98 1.63 -38.28 -54.19
CA PRO A 98 2.19 -37.00 -54.68
C PRO A 98 1.74 -36.63 -56.12
N ASP A 99 1.87 -35.36 -56.54
CA ASP A 99 1.91 -35.05 -57.99
C ASP A 99 2.87 -33.88 -58.29
N GLU A 100 3.80 -34.14 -59.21
CA GLU A 100 4.86 -33.24 -59.70
C GLU A 100 4.34 -32.30 -60.82
N PRO A 101 5.12 -31.30 -61.29
CA PRO A 101 4.62 -29.96 -61.59
C PRO A 101 4.31 -29.70 -63.07
N ARG A 102 3.35 -28.80 -63.36
CA ARG A 102 3.31 -28.04 -64.63
C ARG A 102 2.67 -26.66 -64.47
N PRO A 103 3.15 -25.63 -65.20
CA PRO A 103 2.95 -24.22 -64.90
C PRO A 103 1.75 -23.64 -65.64
N ALA A 104 1.02 -22.71 -65.01
CA ALA A 104 0.10 -21.83 -65.72
C ALA A 104 -0.01 -20.46 -65.04
N ALA A 105 0.64 -19.48 -65.69
CA ALA A 105 0.25 -18.09 -65.88
C ALA A 105 -0.29 -17.28 -64.68
N SER A 106 0.54 -16.34 -64.22
CA SER A 106 0.12 -15.15 -63.48
C SER A 106 -0.90 -14.31 -64.27
N PRO A 107 -1.92 -13.75 -63.59
CA PRO A 107 -2.41 -12.42 -63.88
C PRO A 107 -1.75 -11.45 -62.90
N ALA A 108 -0.94 -10.55 -63.45
CA ALA A 108 -0.45 -9.38 -62.75
C ALA A 108 -1.65 -8.54 -62.24
N GLY A 109 -1.65 -8.27 -60.94
CA GLY A 109 -2.69 -7.50 -60.27
C GLY A 109 -2.41 -7.44 -58.77
N GLY A 110 -1.21 -6.99 -58.41
CA GLY A 110 -0.79 -6.86 -57.02
C GLY A 110 -1.63 -5.85 -56.27
N PHE A 111 -2.66 -6.32 -55.56
CA PHE A 111 -3.18 -5.61 -54.40
C PHE A 111 -2.28 -5.95 -53.22
N THR A 112 -1.17 -5.22 -53.08
CA THR A 112 -0.50 -5.13 -51.79
C THR A 112 -1.47 -4.44 -50.83
N PRO A 113 -1.87 -5.06 -49.71
CA PRO A 113 -2.57 -4.32 -48.68
C PRO A 113 -1.68 -3.14 -48.28
N LEU A 114 -2.22 -1.92 -48.36
CA LEU A 114 -1.52 -0.73 -47.92
C LEU A 114 -1.22 -0.90 -46.43
N SER A 115 0.01 -1.28 -46.08
CA SER A 115 0.49 -1.30 -44.71
C SER A 115 0.39 0.11 -44.14
N THR A 116 -0.58 0.29 -43.24
CA THR A 116 -0.88 1.54 -42.54
C THR A 116 0.28 2.01 -41.66
N GLU A 117 1.30 1.17 -41.46
CA GLU A 117 2.48 1.41 -40.61
C GLU A 117 3.46 2.44 -41.17
N GLY A 118 3.28 2.88 -42.43
CA GLY A 118 4.09 3.95 -43.05
C GLY A 118 3.36 5.27 -43.35
N MET A 119 2.03 5.31 -43.21
CA MET A 119 1.21 6.48 -43.66
C MET A 119 0.97 7.53 -42.58
N VAL A 120 1.33 7.25 -41.32
CA VAL A 120 1.26 8.25 -40.26
C VAL A 120 2.67 8.81 -40.05
N ARG A 121 2.93 9.98 -40.64
CA ARG A 121 4.05 10.82 -40.18
C ARG A 121 3.86 11.00 -38.67
N VAL A 122 4.78 10.48 -37.87
CA VAL A 122 4.83 10.75 -36.42
C VAL A 122 4.94 12.26 -36.26
N ARG A 123 3.80 12.92 -36.06
CA ARG A 123 3.73 14.35 -35.87
C ARG A 123 4.33 14.60 -34.48
N ARG A 124 5.58 15.07 -34.44
CA ARG A 124 6.25 15.44 -33.19
C ARG A 124 5.29 16.28 -32.36
N THR A 125 5.05 15.86 -31.11
CA THR A 125 4.10 16.55 -30.23
C THR A 125 4.56 18.01 -30.05
N PRO A 126 3.67 19.00 -30.18
CA PRO A 126 4.04 20.39 -29.97
C PRO A 126 4.43 20.66 -28.50
N PRO A 127 5.45 21.50 -28.24
CA PRO A 127 5.80 21.93 -26.88
C PRO A 127 4.66 22.72 -26.27
N ARG A 128 4.30 22.42 -25.02
CA ARG A 128 3.22 23.12 -24.29
C ARG A 128 3.73 24.32 -23.49
N ASP A 129 4.95 24.22 -22.94
CA ASP A 129 5.50 25.22 -22.01
C ASP A 129 6.79 25.91 -22.49
N GLY A 130 7.09 27.05 -21.87
CA GLY A 130 8.31 27.83 -22.05
C GLY A 130 8.46 28.56 -23.39
N TRP A 131 9.67 29.10 -23.64
CA TRP A 131 9.99 29.85 -24.86
C TRP A 131 9.85 28.99 -26.13
N ARG A 132 10.00 27.68 -26.01
CA ARG A 132 9.81 26.71 -27.11
C ARG A 132 8.35 26.63 -27.56
N SER A 133 7.39 26.68 -26.63
CA SER A 133 5.95 26.83 -26.93
C SER A 133 5.67 28.19 -27.60
N ALA A 134 6.32 29.27 -27.14
CA ALA A 134 6.21 30.58 -27.77
C ALA A 134 6.76 30.59 -29.22
N VAL A 135 7.92 29.98 -29.47
CA VAL A 135 8.50 29.85 -30.83
C VAL A 135 7.64 28.97 -31.73
N TYR A 136 7.12 27.86 -31.22
CA TYR A 136 6.20 27.00 -31.97
C TYR A 136 4.92 27.75 -32.37
N LYS A 137 4.35 28.54 -31.46
CA LYS A 137 3.17 29.39 -31.71
C LYS A 137 3.49 30.53 -32.69
N LEU A 138 4.58 31.26 -32.48
CA LEU A 138 5.01 32.40 -33.32
C LEU A 138 5.38 31.97 -34.74
N THR A 139 5.90 30.75 -34.93
CA THR A 139 6.25 30.22 -36.25
C THR A 139 5.08 29.52 -36.95
N GLY A 140 3.87 29.55 -36.38
CA GLY A 140 2.70 28.86 -36.93
C GLY A 140 2.89 27.34 -37.05
N GLY A 141 3.72 26.75 -36.18
CA GLY A 141 4.08 25.34 -36.21
C GLY A 141 5.13 24.93 -37.25
N ARG A 142 5.79 25.88 -37.93
CA ARG A 142 6.87 25.59 -38.90
C ARG A 142 8.17 25.16 -38.22
N ILE A 143 8.45 25.67 -37.03
CA ILE A 143 9.61 25.28 -36.22
C ILE A 143 9.10 24.61 -34.95
N ASN A 144 9.25 23.28 -34.87
CA ASN A 144 9.02 22.52 -33.64
C ASN A 144 10.37 22.18 -33.01
N PRO A 145 10.83 22.94 -31.99
CA PRO A 145 12.09 22.66 -31.31
C PRO A 145 12.08 21.36 -30.49
N GLY A 146 10.97 20.62 -30.48
CA GLY A 146 10.80 19.41 -29.68
C GLY A 146 10.30 19.72 -28.27
N LEU A 147 10.05 18.66 -27.51
CA LEU A 147 9.79 18.76 -26.07
C LEU A 147 11.12 19.06 -25.35
N SER A 148 11.07 19.73 -24.20
CA SER A 148 12.26 19.85 -23.34
C SER A 148 12.53 18.50 -22.65
N GLU A 149 13.77 18.23 -22.23
CA GLU A 149 14.10 17.03 -21.45
C GLU A 149 13.21 16.87 -20.20
N ILE A 150 12.86 17.99 -19.58
CA ILE A 150 11.93 18.04 -18.43
C ILE A 150 10.52 17.60 -18.85
N GLU A 151 10.01 18.11 -19.98
CA GLU A 151 8.69 17.74 -20.50
C GLU A 151 8.65 16.27 -20.97
N GLU A 152 9.75 15.76 -21.53
CA GLU A 152 9.88 14.35 -21.90
C GLU A 152 9.90 13.45 -20.66
N ARG A 153 10.67 13.80 -19.62
CA ARG A 153 10.68 13.09 -18.32
C ARG A 153 9.28 13.08 -17.72
N ARG A 154 8.63 14.23 -17.64
CA ARG A 154 7.27 14.35 -17.09
C ARG A 154 6.27 13.50 -17.88
N ARG A 155 6.34 13.51 -19.20
CA ARG A 155 5.49 12.66 -20.05
C ARG A 155 5.77 11.16 -19.87
N ALA A 156 7.03 10.77 -19.68
CA ALA A 156 7.40 9.39 -19.37
C ALA A 156 6.82 8.96 -18.02
N LEU A 157 6.89 9.80 -16.99
CA LEU A 157 6.26 9.55 -15.69
C LEU A 157 4.75 9.42 -15.82
N LEU A 158 4.08 10.32 -16.54
CA LEU A 158 2.63 10.24 -16.78
C LEU A 158 2.23 8.94 -17.52
N THR A 159 3.09 8.46 -18.42
CA THR A 159 2.87 7.18 -19.10
C THR A 159 2.95 6.01 -18.12
N LYS A 160 3.94 6.00 -17.23
CA LYS A 160 4.08 5.01 -16.15
C LYS A 160 2.91 5.05 -15.17
N VAL A 161 2.51 6.25 -14.75
CA VAL A 161 1.35 6.46 -13.87
C VAL A 161 0.07 5.91 -14.48
N ARG A 162 -0.06 5.81 -15.81
CA ARG A 162 -1.24 5.28 -16.51
C ARG A 162 -1.15 3.82 -16.88
N THR A 163 -0.17 3.10 -16.33
CA THR A 163 -0.06 1.64 -16.41
C THR A 163 -1.41 0.97 -16.10
N PRO A 164 -1.99 0.15 -17.00
CA PRO A 164 -3.24 -0.54 -16.72
C PRO A 164 -3.17 -1.44 -15.49
N LEU A 165 -4.24 -1.44 -14.69
CA LEU A 165 -4.40 -2.35 -13.55
C LEU A 165 -5.10 -3.63 -14.01
N ALA A 166 -4.60 -4.80 -13.60
CA ALA A 166 -5.19 -6.10 -13.94
C ALA A 166 -6.39 -6.48 -13.05
N GLY A 167 -6.65 -5.67 -12.01
CA GLY A 167 -7.66 -5.84 -10.98
C GLY A 167 -7.45 -4.78 -9.88
N PRO A 168 -8.20 -4.85 -8.78
CA PRO A 168 -7.98 -4.00 -7.62
C PRO A 168 -6.56 -4.17 -7.08
N HIS A 169 -5.91 -3.06 -6.74
CA HIS A 169 -4.52 -3.03 -6.28
C HIS A 169 -4.41 -2.26 -4.97
N SER A 170 -3.95 -2.92 -3.92
CA SER A 170 -3.76 -2.37 -2.59
C SER A 170 -2.34 -1.89 -2.38
N VAL A 171 -2.19 -0.62 -1.99
CA VAL A 171 -0.92 0.01 -1.63
C VAL A 171 -0.93 0.30 -0.14
N ALA A 172 -0.02 -0.30 0.60
CA ALA A 172 0.21 0.02 2.00
C ALA A 172 1.25 1.15 2.12
N VAL A 173 0.95 2.18 2.90
CA VAL A 173 1.90 3.26 3.21
C VAL A 173 2.26 3.18 4.69
N GLY A 174 3.53 2.88 4.97
CA GLY A 174 4.03 2.62 6.32
C GLY A 174 5.35 3.32 6.63
N SER A 175 5.76 3.22 7.89
CA SER A 175 7.04 3.73 8.40
C SER A 175 7.42 3.02 9.70
N ILE A 176 8.60 3.24 10.25
CA ILE A 176 8.90 2.83 11.64
C ILE A 176 8.77 3.98 12.66
N LYS A 177 8.64 5.24 12.20
CA LYS A 177 8.65 6.41 13.07
C LYS A 177 7.37 7.25 12.93
N GLY A 178 6.78 7.64 14.05
CA GLY A 178 5.71 8.65 14.08
C GLY A 178 6.23 10.01 13.59
N GLY A 179 5.39 10.78 12.89
CA GLY A 179 5.71 12.18 12.55
C GLY A 179 6.75 12.41 11.43
N ILE A 180 7.01 11.42 10.56
CA ILE A 180 7.90 11.58 9.39
C ILE A 180 7.17 11.92 8.07
N GLY A 181 5.86 12.18 8.14
CA GLY A 181 5.05 12.52 6.97
C GLY A 181 4.42 11.34 6.23
N LYS A 182 4.15 10.20 6.89
CA LYS A 182 3.40 9.08 6.29
C LYS A 182 2.10 9.51 5.63
N THR A 183 1.24 10.15 6.40
CA THR A 183 -0.04 10.66 5.93
C THR A 183 0.14 11.65 4.78
N THR A 184 1.16 12.51 4.86
CA THR A 184 1.51 13.40 3.73
C THR A 184 1.85 12.61 2.47
N VAL A 185 2.69 11.58 2.57
CA VAL A 185 3.06 10.74 1.43
C VAL A 185 1.86 9.96 0.90
N ALA A 186 1.02 9.42 1.76
CA ALA A 186 -0.21 8.71 1.38
C ALA A 186 -1.19 9.66 0.64
N SER A 187 -1.41 10.87 1.17
CA SER A 187 -2.22 11.90 0.53
C SER A 187 -1.67 12.30 -0.82
N LEU A 188 -0.36 12.60 -0.93
CA LEU A 188 0.27 12.98 -2.19
C LEU A 188 0.20 11.87 -3.24
N LEU A 189 0.46 10.62 -2.84
CA LEU A 189 0.32 9.46 -3.72
C LEU A 189 -1.12 9.33 -4.24
N GLY A 190 -2.10 9.41 -3.34
CA GLY A 190 -3.52 9.30 -3.69
C GLY A 190 -3.98 10.41 -4.63
N LEU A 191 -3.65 11.66 -4.31
CA LEU A 191 -3.99 12.81 -5.12
C LEU A 191 -3.33 12.73 -6.51
N ALA A 192 -2.03 12.39 -6.58
CA ALA A 192 -1.30 12.26 -7.84
C ALA A 192 -1.83 11.13 -8.73
N LEU A 193 -2.15 9.96 -8.14
CA LEU A 193 -2.77 8.86 -8.87
C LEU A 193 -4.17 9.25 -9.36
N ALA A 194 -5.02 9.83 -8.51
CA ALA A 194 -6.38 10.22 -8.87
C ALA A 194 -6.43 11.31 -9.95
N GLU A 195 -5.48 12.26 -9.92
CA GLU A 195 -5.37 13.35 -10.90
C GLU A 195 -4.94 12.86 -12.28
N HIS A 196 -4.03 11.88 -12.34
CA HIS A 196 -3.38 11.49 -13.59
C HIS A 196 -3.88 10.17 -14.18
N ARG A 197 -4.60 9.36 -13.40
CA ARG A 197 -5.26 8.13 -13.84
C ARG A 197 -6.74 8.33 -14.12
N GLY A 198 -7.27 7.48 -14.99
CA GLY A 198 -8.70 7.40 -15.28
C GLY A 198 -9.49 6.53 -14.29
N ASP A 199 -8.81 5.76 -13.46
CA ASP A 199 -9.41 4.81 -12.52
C ASP A 199 -9.87 5.50 -11.22
N ARG A 200 -10.69 4.79 -10.44
CA ARG A 200 -11.13 5.24 -9.11
C ARG A 200 -10.07 4.84 -8.09
N VAL A 201 -9.55 5.87 -7.42
CA VAL A 201 -8.56 5.74 -6.35
C VAL A 201 -9.25 6.09 -5.03
N ILE A 202 -9.02 5.28 -4.00
CA ILE A 202 -9.45 5.56 -2.63
C ILE A 202 -8.28 5.55 -1.67
N ALA A 203 -8.23 6.55 -0.79
CA ALA A 203 -7.34 6.58 0.36
C ALA A 203 -8.11 6.19 1.63
N ILE A 204 -7.54 5.30 2.43
CA ILE A 204 -8.13 4.72 3.63
C ILE A 204 -7.22 5.10 4.80
N ASP A 205 -7.78 5.74 5.81
CA ASP A 205 -7.08 5.97 7.06
C ASP A 205 -7.26 4.76 7.98
N ALA A 206 -6.17 4.02 8.22
CA ALA A 206 -6.14 2.87 9.12
C ALA A 206 -5.32 3.15 10.39
N ASN A 207 -5.24 4.42 10.80
CA ASN A 207 -4.55 4.81 12.03
C ASN A 207 -5.44 4.59 13.28
N PRO A 208 -5.03 3.75 14.24
CA PRO A 208 -5.75 3.61 15.51
C PRO A 208 -5.67 4.87 16.39
N ASP A 209 -4.62 5.67 16.29
CA ASP A 209 -4.31 6.76 17.23
C ASP A 209 -4.90 8.13 16.82
N ALA A 210 -6.13 8.14 16.30
CA ALA A 210 -6.77 9.26 15.61
C ALA A 210 -6.08 9.61 14.27
N GLY A 211 -6.68 9.16 13.18
CA GLY A 211 -6.23 9.43 11.83
C GLY A 211 -6.35 10.91 11.45
N THR A 212 -5.37 11.42 10.70
CA THR A 212 -5.34 12.81 10.21
C THR A 212 -5.45 12.88 8.69
N LEU A 213 -5.59 11.74 8.01
CA LEU A 213 -5.59 11.68 6.56
C LEU A 213 -6.77 12.45 5.97
N ALA A 214 -7.96 12.27 6.55
CA ALA A 214 -9.16 12.94 6.10
C ALA A 214 -9.05 14.46 6.29
N ASP A 215 -8.62 14.93 7.46
CA ASP A 215 -8.43 16.38 7.71
C ASP A 215 -7.44 17.01 6.72
N ARG A 216 -6.39 16.27 6.36
CA ARG A 216 -5.40 16.72 5.37
C ARG A 216 -5.89 16.69 3.93
N LEU A 217 -6.93 15.93 3.61
CA LEU A 217 -7.43 15.77 2.24
C LEU A 217 -8.73 16.55 1.98
N VAL A 218 -9.65 16.57 2.95
CA VAL A 218 -10.99 17.17 2.79
C VAL A 218 -11.22 18.37 3.72
N GLY A 219 -10.36 18.54 4.73
CA GLY A 219 -10.44 19.64 5.69
C GLY A 219 -11.08 19.23 7.01
N GLU A 220 -10.66 19.90 8.08
CA GLU A 220 -11.15 19.65 9.43
C GLU A 220 -12.67 19.90 9.52
N GLY A 221 -13.39 18.94 10.11
CA GLY A 221 -14.85 19.01 10.27
C GLY A 221 -15.68 18.74 9.02
N ALA A 222 -15.06 18.44 7.87
CA ALA A 222 -15.77 18.05 6.66
C ALA A 222 -16.24 16.58 6.67
N VAL A 223 -15.66 15.75 7.55
CA VAL A 223 -15.97 14.33 7.68
C VAL A 223 -17.29 14.16 8.41
N THR A 224 -18.27 13.54 7.74
CA THR A 224 -19.58 13.21 8.32
C THR A 224 -19.78 11.73 8.63
N THR A 225 -18.93 10.88 8.06
CA THR A 225 -18.99 9.42 8.19
C THR A 225 -17.59 8.83 8.22
N THR A 226 -17.40 7.77 8.99
CA THR A 226 -16.12 7.09 9.18
C THR A 226 -16.16 5.65 8.66
N ILE A 227 -15.00 4.99 8.69
CA ILE A 227 -14.86 3.56 8.42
C ILE A 227 -15.77 2.70 9.31
N ARG A 228 -16.10 3.16 10.52
CA ARG A 228 -17.00 2.46 11.44
C ARG A 228 -18.45 2.49 10.96
N ASP A 229 -18.93 3.64 10.48
CA ASP A 229 -20.27 3.74 9.88
C ASP A 229 -20.42 2.81 8.69
N LEU A 230 -19.36 2.69 7.87
CA LEU A 230 -19.33 1.73 6.76
C LEU A 230 -19.40 0.29 7.27
N LEU A 231 -18.67 -0.05 8.33
CA LEU A 231 -18.68 -1.39 8.92
C LEU A 231 -20.07 -1.78 9.46
N ASP A 232 -20.73 -0.86 10.16
CA ASP A 232 -22.06 -1.08 10.73
C ASP A 232 -23.13 -1.35 9.65
N GLN A 233 -22.92 -0.86 8.43
CA GLN A 233 -23.83 -1.02 7.30
C GLN A 233 -23.24 -1.82 6.14
N ILE A 234 -22.14 -2.55 6.38
CA ILE A 234 -21.32 -3.12 5.30
C ILE A 234 -22.08 -4.12 4.43
N ASP A 235 -23.00 -4.87 5.02
CA ASP A 235 -23.87 -5.84 4.34
C ASP A 235 -24.93 -5.20 3.44
N GLN A 236 -25.23 -3.92 3.66
CA GLN A 236 -26.21 -3.15 2.89
C GLN A 236 -25.58 -2.50 1.66
N VAL A 237 -24.25 -2.36 1.61
CA VAL A 237 -23.52 -1.73 0.50
C VAL A 237 -23.40 -2.68 -0.69
N ARG A 238 -24.30 -2.51 -1.67
CA ARG A 238 -24.35 -3.29 -2.92
C ARG A 238 -24.06 -2.45 -4.15
N THR A 239 -24.16 -1.13 -4.05
CA THR A 239 -23.99 -0.20 -5.17
C THR A 239 -22.99 0.90 -4.84
N SER A 240 -22.40 1.51 -5.89
CA SER A 240 -21.49 2.65 -5.72
C SER A 240 -22.16 3.85 -5.05
N THR A 241 -23.47 4.06 -5.28
CA THR A 241 -24.24 5.16 -4.67
C THR A 241 -24.40 4.99 -3.16
N GLN A 242 -24.60 3.75 -2.69
CA GLN A 242 -24.63 3.48 -1.26
C GLN A 242 -23.25 3.69 -0.64
N LEU A 243 -22.19 3.21 -1.31
CA LEU A 243 -20.82 3.37 -0.82
C LEU A 243 -20.42 4.85 -0.74
N SER A 244 -20.83 5.69 -1.69
CA SER A 244 -20.53 7.13 -1.66
C SER A 244 -21.14 7.87 -0.47
N GLY A 245 -22.10 7.26 0.24
CA GLY A 245 -22.60 7.81 1.51
C GLY A 245 -21.58 7.74 2.66
N PHE A 246 -20.52 6.94 2.51
CA PHE A 246 -19.48 6.74 3.52
C PHE A 246 -18.12 7.33 3.15
N THR A 247 -17.96 7.80 1.90
CA THR A 247 -16.69 8.31 1.39
C THR A 247 -16.76 9.81 1.10
N HIS A 248 -15.63 10.49 1.26
CA HIS A 248 -15.47 11.91 1.02
C HIS A 248 -14.60 12.15 -0.22
N LEU A 249 -14.71 13.32 -0.84
CA LEU A 249 -14.00 13.62 -2.08
C LEU A 249 -12.96 14.73 -1.89
N ALA A 250 -11.71 14.43 -2.25
CA ALA A 250 -10.61 15.38 -2.35
C ALA A 250 -10.16 15.47 -3.82
N GLY A 251 -10.71 16.43 -4.57
CA GLY A 251 -10.53 16.49 -6.02
C GLY A 251 -11.14 15.27 -6.72
N ARG A 252 -10.30 14.36 -7.21
CA ARG A 252 -10.72 13.06 -7.81
C ARG A 252 -10.50 11.86 -6.88
N LEU A 253 -9.83 12.06 -5.74
CA LEU A 253 -9.51 11.03 -4.77
C LEU A 253 -10.71 10.81 -3.84
N GLN A 254 -11.17 9.57 -3.72
CA GLN A 254 -12.11 9.19 -2.67
C GLN A 254 -11.35 8.95 -1.36
N VAL A 255 -11.96 9.30 -0.24
CA VAL A 255 -11.35 9.22 1.09
C VAL A 255 -12.30 8.52 2.03
N LEU A 256 -11.84 7.45 2.66
CA LEU A 256 -12.52 6.81 3.78
C LEU A 256 -11.80 7.23 5.07
N ALA A 257 -12.49 8.02 5.88
CA ALA A 257 -11.95 8.56 7.11
C ALA A 257 -11.91 7.50 8.23
N SER A 258 -10.92 7.56 9.11
CA SER A 258 -10.87 6.74 10.32
C SER A 258 -11.87 7.25 11.37
N GLU A 259 -12.10 6.44 12.39
CA GLU A 259 -12.75 6.91 13.62
C GLU A 259 -11.80 7.86 14.38
N GLN A 260 -12.33 8.96 14.93
CA GLN A 260 -11.55 9.92 15.70
C GLN A 260 -11.54 9.60 17.20
N GLU A 261 -12.50 8.80 17.68
CA GLU A 261 -12.55 8.37 19.08
C GLU A 261 -11.56 7.20 19.34
N PRO A 262 -10.52 7.39 20.17
CA PRO A 262 -9.44 6.41 20.34
C PRO A 262 -9.92 5.05 20.84
N GLU A 263 -10.86 5.03 21.79
CA GLU A 263 -11.41 3.78 22.36
C GLU A 263 -12.12 2.94 21.29
N LEU A 264 -12.78 3.58 20.32
CA LEU A 264 -13.48 2.92 19.22
C LEU A 264 -12.52 2.54 18.08
N SER A 265 -11.40 3.25 17.95
CA SER A 265 -10.36 3.00 16.96
C SER A 265 -9.44 1.82 17.36
N GLU A 266 -9.17 1.65 18.66
CA GLU A 266 -8.46 0.46 19.19
C GLU A 266 -9.22 -0.86 18.95
N MET A 267 -10.54 -0.80 18.78
CA MET A 267 -11.37 -1.97 18.46
C MET A 267 -11.33 -2.38 16.99
N PHE A 268 -10.61 -1.65 16.13
CA PHE A 268 -10.52 -1.97 14.70
C PHE A 268 -9.66 -3.23 14.48
N SER A 269 -10.30 -4.33 14.12
CA SER A 269 -9.63 -5.62 13.94
C SER A 269 -9.15 -5.85 12.52
N LYS A 270 -8.25 -6.84 12.33
CA LYS A 270 -7.87 -7.35 11.00
C LYS A 270 -9.09 -7.78 10.19
N THR A 271 -10.07 -8.42 10.82
CA THR A 271 -11.30 -8.89 10.17
C THR A 271 -12.15 -7.73 9.65
N ASP A 272 -12.22 -6.64 10.40
CA ASP A 272 -12.95 -5.43 10.00
C ASP A 272 -12.28 -4.78 8.78
N TYR A 273 -10.95 -4.66 8.81
CA TYR A 273 -10.18 -4.19 7.67
C TYR A 273 -10.39 -5.03 6.42
N GLU A 274 -10.39 -6.37 6.55
CA GLU A 274 -10.66 -7.29 5.45
C GLU A 274 -12.07 -7.14 4.88
N ALA A 275 -13.07 -6.92 5.73
CA ALA A 275 -14.44 -6.69 5.31
C ALA A 275 -14.55 -5.39 4.50
N VAL A 276 -13.93 -4.30 4.98
CA VAL A 276 -13.86 -3.02 4.26
C VAL A 276 -13.16 -3.18 2.92
N LEU A 277 -11.98 -3.78 2.88
CA LEU A 277 -11.27 -4.06 1.62
C LEU A 277 -12.12 -4.86 0.64
N ARG A 278 -12.96 -5.78 1.12
CA ARG A 278 -13.83 -6.61 0.28
C ARG A 278 -14.92 -5.81 -0.40
N VAL A 279 -15.47 -4.84 0.32
CA VAL A 279 -16.46 -3.93 -0.26
C VAL A 279 -15.78 -2.98 -1.23
N LEU A 280 -14.67 -2.35 -0.83
CA LEU A 280 -13.99 -1.32 -1.61
C LEU A 280 -13.39 -1.85 -2.91
N SER A 281 -12.75 -3.03 -2.89
CA SER A 281 -12.13 -3.63 -4.09
C SER A 281 -13.11 -3.87 -5.25
N ARG A 282 -14.42 -3.98 -4.98
CA ARG A 282 -15.44 -4.09 -6.05
C ARG A 282 -15.70 -2.76 -6.78
N PHE A 283 -15.35 -1.63 -6.17
CA PHE A 283 -15.68 -0.29 -6.64
C PHE A 283 -14.45 0.60 -6.82
N PHE A 284 -13.25 0.16 -6.47
CA PHE A 284 -12.03 0.93 -6.57
C PHE A 284 -10.93 0.07 -7.16
N GLU A 285 -10.25 0.60 -8.16
CA GLU A 285 -9.15 -0.10 -8.82
C GLU A 285 -7.83 0.09 -8.05
N CYS A 286 -7.66 1.20 -7.31
CA CYS A 286 -6.48 1.45 -6.47
C CYS A 286 -6.88 1.87 -5.06
N LEU A 287 -6.42 1.12 -4.06
CA LEU A 287 -6.70 1.35 -2.65
C LEU A 287 -5.40 1.71 -1.94
N ILE A 288 -5.35 2.84 -1.25
CA ILE A 288 -4.14 3.33 -0.56
C ILE A 288 -4.45 3.37 0.93
N THR A 289 -3.75 2.57 1.73
CA THR A 289 -3.95 2.52 3.17
C THR A 289 -2.83 3.28 3.88
N ASP A 290 -3.17 4.36 4.60
CA ASP A 290 -2.26 5.03 5.53
C ASP A 290 -2.28 4.30 6.88
N SER A 291 -1.14 3.72 7.25
CA SER A 291 -1.06 2.82 8.41
C SER A 291 -0.74 3.48 9.75
N GLY A 292 -0.74 4.82 9.85
CA GLY A 292 -0.70 5.55 11.12
C GLY A 292 0.55 5.42 12.01
N THR A 293 0.77 4.26 12.63
CA THR A 293 1.78 4.02 13.68
C THR A 293 2.96 3.15 13.24
N GLY A 294 2.89 2.57 12.04
CA GLY A 294 4.05 1.98 11.38
C GLY A 294 4.05 0.45 11.22
N VAL A 295 5.04 -0.05 10.48
CA VAL A 295 5.08 -1.40 9.88
C VAL A 295 5.10 -2.55 10.91
N VAL A 296 5.32 -2.25 12.20
CA VAL A 296 5.66 -3.23 13.25
C VAL A 296 4.51 -3.50 14.25
N HIS A 297 3.36 -2.83 14.13
CA HIS A 297 2.20 -3.10 15.01
C HIS A 297 1.32 -4.24 14.45
N SER A 298 0.68 -5.04 15.32
CA SER A 298 -0.09 -6.24 14.95
C SER A 298 -1.23 -5.97 13.96
N ALA A 299 -1.85 -4.77 14.00
CA ALA A 299 -2.83 -4.31 13.02
C ALA A 299 -2.26 -4.25 11.58
N MET A 300 -0.94 -4.12 11.44
CA MET A 300 -0.27 -3.98 10.16
C MET A 300 -0.02 -5.30 9.43
N GLN A 301 0.01 -6.43 10.13
CA GLN A 301 0.04 -7.73 9.44
C GLN A 301 -1.18 -7.89 8.52
N GLY A 302 -2.36 -7.45 8.97
CA GLY A 302 -3.58 -7.50 8.15
C GLY A 302 -3.44 -6.71 6.85
N THR A 303 -2.94 -5.48 6.91
CA THR A 303 -2.73 -4.67 5.70
C THR A 303 -1.59 -5.19 4.82
N LEU A 304 -0.49 -5.69 5.40
CA LEU A 304 0.62 -6.27 4.63
C LEU A 304 0.22 -7.55 3.90
N ASP A 305 -0.64 -8.39 4.51
CA ASP A 305 -1.15 -9.62 3.89
C ASP A 305 -1.92 -9.31 2.60
N HIS A 306 -2.65 -8.19 2.58
CA HIS A 306 -3.47 -7.76 1.45
C HIS A 306 -2.79 -6.72 0.55
N ALA A 307 -1.56 -6.30 0.85
CA ALA A 307 -0.83 -5.30 0.07
C ALA A 307 -0.22 -5.92 -1.20
N ASP A 308 -0.55 -5.33 -2.35
CA ASP A 308 0.10 -5.62 -3.63
C ASP A 308 1.36 -4.75 -3.83
N SER A 309 1.43 -3.61 -3.15
CA SER A 309 2.63 -2.75 -3.12
C SER A 309 2.82 -2.09 -1.77
N LEU A 310 4.07 -1.78 -1.45
CA LEU A 310 4.45 -1.16 -0.19
C LEU A 310 5.24 0.13 -0.44
N VAL A 311 4.84 1.19 0.25
CA VAL A 311 5.58 2.44 0.35
C VAL A 311 6.11 2.58 1.77
N ILE A 312 7.42 2.68 1.93
CA ILE A 312 8.07 2.92 3.22
C ILE A 312 8.55 4.36 3.27
N VAL A 313 7.99 5.13 4.20
CA VAL A 313 8.42 6.49 4.46
C VAL A 313 9.58 6.47 5.46
N GLY A 314 10.62 7.23 5.15
CA GLY A 314 11.80 7.42 5.97
C GLY A 314 12.23 8.89 6.00
N ALA A 315 13.17 9.20 6.89
CA ALA A 315 13.82 10.51 6.93
C ALA A 315 15.28 10.36 6.46
N PRO A 316 15.85 11.34 5.75
CA PRO A 316 17.23 11.35 5.28
C PRO A 316 18.21 11.69 6.43
N THR A 317 18.14 10.92 7.51
CA THR A 317 19.03 11.03 8.67
C THR A 317 19.64 9.66 8.95
N VAL A 318 20.78 9.60 9.64
CA VAL A 318 21.45 8.32 9.94
C VAL A 318 20.52 7.35 10.69
N ASP A 319 19.83 7.84 11.72
CA ASP A 319 18.86 7.03 12.48
C ASP A 319 17.62 6.69 11.64
N GLY A 320 17.09 7.64 10.87
CA GLY A 320 15.93 7.42 9.99
C GLY A 320 16.19 6.37 8.91
N ALA A 321 17.33 6.46 8.22
CA ALA A 321 17.74 5.51 7.21
C ALA A 321 18.03 4.13 7.81
N SER A 322 18.73 4.06 8.95
CA SER A 322 18.97 2.79 9.65
C SER A 322 17.66 2.09 10.03
N ARG A 323 16.66 2.83 10.50
CA ARG A 323 15.33 2.28 10.83
C ARG A 323 14.57 1.79 9.59
N ALA A 324 14.54 2.59 8.53
CA ALA A 324 13.90 2.17 7.28
C ALA A 324 14.57 0.90 6.69
N ALA A 325 15.90 0.78 6.77
CA ALA A 325 16.62 -0.43 6.38
C ALA A 325 16.21 -1.64 7.23
N ARG A 326 16.18 -1.48 8.57
CA ARG A 326 15.68 -2.54 9.47
C ARG A 326 14.24 -2.93 9.22
N THR A 327 13.42 -2.02 8.68
CA THR A 327 12.04 -2.33 8.27
C THR A 327 12.03 -3.36 7.15
N LEU A 328 12.85 -3.14 6.13
CA LEU A 328 12.99 -4.06 4.99
C LEU A 328 13.54 -5.41 5.44
N ASP A 329 14.51 -5.41 6.35
CA ASP A 329 15.07 -6.64 6.92
C ASP A 329 14.01 -7.41 7.73
N TRP A 330 13.22 -6.70 8.55
CA TRP A 330 12.12 -7.30 9.31
C TRP A 330 11.04 -7.87 8.38
N LEU A 331 10.62 -7.13 7.36
CA LEU A 331 9.65 -7.62 6.36
C LEU A 331 10.15 -8.90 5.70
N THR A 332 11.43 -8.93 5.31
CA THR A 332 12.07 -10.11 4.74
C THR A 332 12.04 -11.28 5.72
N ALA A 333 12.37 -11.06 7.00
CA ALA A 333 12.35 -12.08 8.04
C ALA A 333 10.94 -12.61 8.36
N GLN A 334 9.90 -11.77 8.21
CA GLN A 334 8.50 -12.17 8.35
C GLN A 334 7.91 -12.82 7.10
N GLY A 335 8.73 -13.06 6.07
CA GLY A 335 8.30 -13.72 4.83
C GLY A 335 7.70 -12.79 3.78
N PHE A 336 7.74 -11.46 3.97
CA PHE A 336 7.36 -10.44 3.00
C PHE A 336 8.51 -10.05 2.05
N THR A 337 9.40 -11.00 1.72
CA THR A 337 10.61 -10.75 0.91
C THR A 337 10.30 -10.10 -0.44
N ASP A 338 9.32 -10.62 -1.18
CA ASP A 338 8.93 -10.05 -2.47
C ASP A 338 8.44 -8.61 -2.31
N LEU A 339 7.54 -8.36 -1.34
CA LEU A 339 6.98 -7.04 -1.06
C LEU A 339 8.06 -6.04 -0.61
N ALA A 340 9.05 -6.48 0.18
CA ALA A 340 10.18 -5.66 0.61
C ALA A 340 11.11 -5.31 -0.56
N SER A 341 11.43 -6.30 -1.40
CA SER A 341 12.28 -6.10 -2.59
C SER A 341 11.63 -5.19 -3.63
N ASP A 342 10.30 -5.23 -3.68
CA ASP A 342 9.46 -4.47 -4.60
C ASP A 342 9.00 -3.11 -4.02
N ALA A 343 9.36 -2.81 -2.77
CA ALA A 343 8.90 -1.60 -2.10
C ALA A 343 9.43 -0.32 -2.77
N VAL A 344 8.69 0.78 -2.57
CA VAL A 344 9.14 2.15 -2.87
C VAL A 344 9.51 2.82 -1.55
N VAL A 345 10.75 3.28 -1.42
CA VAL A 345 11.18 4.05 -0.25
C VAL A 345 11.03 5.53 -0.55
N VAL A 346 10.31 6.26 0.29
CA VAL A 346 10.17 7.71 0.20
C VAL A 346 10.98 8.37 1.31
N LEU A 347 11.97 9.17 0.92
CA LEU A 347 12.76 9.98 1.84
C LEU A 347 12.10 11.34 1.96
N SER A 348 11.40 11.58 3.07
CA SER A 348 10.80 12.88 3.39
C SER A 348 11.88 13.84 3.89
N CYS A 349 12.25 14.81 3.07
CA CYS A 349 13.34 15.75 3.33
C CYS A 349 12.90 17.00 4.09
N ASP A 350 11.80 16.92 4.86
CA ASP A 350 11.31 18.02 5.71
C ASP A 350 12.37 18.51 6.73
N ARG A 351 13.22 17.59 7.17
CA ARG A 351 14.37 17.79 8.05
C ARG A 351 15.58 17.16 7.41
N TYR A 352 16.55 17.98 7.03
CA TYR A 352 17.84 17.52 6.50
C TYR A 352 18.99 18.10 7.32
N SER A 353 20.10 17.37 7.37
CA SER A 353 21.37 17.88 7.86
C SER A 353 22.38 17.88 6.70
N PRO A 354 23.18 18.94 6.50
CA PRO A 354 24.22 18.97 5.47
C PRO A 354 25.32 17.93 5.72
N ASP A 355 25.44 17.41 6.95
CA ASP A 355 26.42 16.37 7.31
C ASP A 355 26.00 14.98 6.86
N VAL A 356 24.76 14.82 6.38
CA VAL A 356 24.24 13.53 5.92
C VAL A 356 24.32 13.46 4.41
N ASP A 357 25.10 12.50 3.91
CA ASP A 357 25.17 12.19 2.48
C ASP A 357 23.90 11.47 2.02
N LEU A 358 22.96 12.25 1.48
CA LEU A 358 21.70 11.76 0.93
C LEU A 358 21.91 10.79 -0.24
N ALA A 359 22.93 11.03 -1.08
CA ALA A 359 23.21 10.16 -2.21
C ALA A 359 23.61 8.76 -1.74
N ARG A 360 24.41 8.68 -0.67
CA ARG A 360 24.79 7.41 -0.05
C ARG A 360 23.60 6.68 0.57
N ILE A 361 22.68 7.39 1.23
CA ILE A 361 21.44 6.80 1.76
C ILE A 361 20.58 6.25 0.63
N ARG A 362 20.39 7.03 -0.42
CA ARG A 362 19.63 6.63 -1.60
C ARG A 362 20.23 5.39 -2.26
N ASP A 363 21.54 5.35 -2.46
CA ASP A 363 22.22 4.23 -3.09
C ASP A 363 22.17 2.96 -2.22
N HIS A 364 22.17 3.11 -0.89
CA HIS A 364 21.94 2.01 0.06
C HIS A 364 20.55 1.38 -0.07
N PHE A 365 19.51 2.18 -0.34
CA PHE A 365 18.14 1.67 -0.52
C PHE A 365 17.90 1.10 -1.91
N ARG A 366 18.47 1.68 -2.96
CA ARG A 366 18.35 1.17 -4.35
C ARG A 366 18.83 -0.27 -4.52
N SER A 367 19.70 -0.77 -3.65
CA SER A 367 20.13 -2.18 -3.67
C SER A 367 19.17 -3.14 -2.97
N ARG A 368 18.14 -2.65 -2.28
CA ARG A 368 17.22 -3.43 -1.44
C ARG A 368 15.75 -3.27 -1.79
N CYS A 369 15.38 -2.18 -2.47
CA CYS A 369 14.02 -1.88 -2.88
C CYS A 369 14.00 -1.48 -4.36
N ARG A 370 12.82 -1.53 -4.98
CA ARG A 370 12.65 -1.23 -6.42
C ARG A 370 13.00 0.22 -6.75
N ALA A 371 12.58 1.15 -5.90
CA ALA A 371 12.75 2.58 -6.14
C ALA A 371 12.93 3.36 -4.84
N VAL A 372 13.58 4.52 -4.98
CA VAL A 372 13.74 5.52 -3.92
C VAL A 372 13.31 6.86 -4.49
N VAL A 373 12.36 7.54 -3.83
CA VAL A 373 11.86 8.86 -4.20
C VAL A 373 12.17 9.83 -3.07
N GLU A 374 12.70 11.01 -3.42
CA GLU A 374 13.01 12.07 -2.48
C GLU A 374 11.87 13.09 -2.53
N LEU A 375 11.21 13.33 -1.39
CA LEU A 375 10.18 14.36 -1.27
C LEU A 375 10.83 15.62 -0.69
N PRO A 376 11.01 16.69 -1.49
CA PRO A 376 11.69 17.90 -1.02
C PRO A 376 10.89 18.63 0.06
N PRO A 377 11.53 19.49 0.87
CA PRO A 377 10.83 20.35 1.80
C PRO A 377 9.89 21.30 1.05
N ASP A 378 8.63 21.37 1.50
CA ASP A 378 7.60 22.21 0.91
C ASP A 378 6.89 23.03 1.99
N LYS A 379 6.70 24.33 1.74
CA LYS A 379 6.07 25.26 2.69
C LYS A 379 4.59 24.93 2.92
N HIS A 380 3.88 24.52 1.88
CA HIS A 380 2.47 24.15 1.95
C HIS A 380 2.30 22.90 2.83
N LEU A 381 3.17 21.90 2.63
CA LEU A 381 3.13 20.67 3.42
C LEU A 381 3.53 20.89 4.89
N ALA A 382 4.46 21.82 5.14
CA ALA A 382 4.93 22.16 6.49
C ALA A 382 3.86 22.81 7.37
N THR A 383 2.83 23.43 6.78
CA THR A 383 1.69 23.99 7.53
C THR A 383 0.88 22.91 8.26
N GLY A 384 0.91 21.66 7.79
CA GLY A 384 0.19 20.55 8.41
C GLY A 384 -1.33 20.58 8.22
N GLY A 385 -1.87 21.52 7.44
CA GLY A 385 -3.27 21.62 7.11
C GLY A 385 -3.66 20.88 5.82
N LEU A 386 -4.74 21.36 5.19
CA LEU A 386 -5.28 20.84 3.93
C LEU A 386 -4.20 20.81 2.83
N ILE A 387 -4.03 19.65 2.20
CA ILE A 387 -3.11 19.44 1.08
C ILE A 387 -3.83 19.80 -0.22
N ASP A 388 -3.29 20.79 -0.91
CA ASP A 388 -3.73 21.22 -2.22
C ASP A 388 -2.56 20.97 -3.19
N LEU A 389 -2.77 20.11 -4.19
CA LEU A 389 -1.76 19.86 -5.22
C LEU A 389 -1.37 21.15 -5.92
N ASP A 390 -2.29 22.12 -6.04
CA ASP A 390 -2.05 23.37 -6.74
C ASP A 390 -1.21 24.39 -5.94
N ALA A 391 -1.12 24.22 -4.63
CA ALA A 391 -0.30 25.06 -3.76
C ALA A 391 1.16 24.55 -3.61
N LEU A 392 1.43 23.31 -4.05
CA LEU A 392 2.76 22.71 -3.95
C LEU A 392 3.79 23.38 -4.85
N ALA A 393 5.03 23.44 -4.37
CA ALA A 393 6.17 23.83 -5.18
C ALA A 393 6.36 22.88 -6.37
N PRO A 394 6.86 23.35 -7.53
CA PRO A 394 7.04 22.51 -8.71
C PRO A 394 7.82 21.22 -8.44
N ASP A 395 8.93 21.31 -7.71
CA ASP A 395 9.77 20.14 -7.37
C ASP A 395 9.02 19.11 -6.51
N THR A 396 8.15 19.57 -5.59
CA THR A 396 7.31 18.69 -4.76
C THR A 396 6.22 18.01 -5.58
N ARG A 397 5.62 18.73 -6.53
CA ARG A 397 4.65 18.13 -7.48
C ARG A 397 5.30 17.08 -8.36
N ASP A 398 6.50 17.37 -8.85
CA ASP A 398 7.27 16.42 -9.65
C ASP A 398 7.65 15.19 -8.82
N ALA A 399 8.07 15.37 -7.56
CA ALA A 399 8.31 14.26 -6.63
C ALA A 399 7.05 13.42 -6.35
N ALA A 400 5.88 14.05 -6.19
CA ALA A 400 4.61 13.34 -6.03
C ALA A 400 4.24 12.52 -7.30
N LEU A 401 4.49 13.09 -8.48
CA LEU A 401 4.31 12.39 -9.76
C LEU A 401 5.32 11.24 -9.92
N GLU A 402 6.56 11.41 -9.49
CA GLU A 402 7.59 10.37 -9.48
C GLU A 402 7.22 9.22 -8.53
N LEU A 403 6.70 9.54 -7.35
CA LEU A 403 6.16 8.55 -6.42
C LEU A 403 5.01 7.75 -7.04
N ALA A 404 4.03 8.42 -7.64
CA ALA A 404 2.92 7.76 -8.31
C ALA A 404 3.41 6.87 -9.47
N ALA A 405 4.41 7.31 -10.23
CA ALA A 405 5.00 6.53 -11.31
C ALA A 405 5.74 5.29 -10.77
N ALA A 406 6.54 5.43 -9.71
CA ALA A 406 7.29 4.34 -9.09
C ALA A 406 6.39 3.28 -8.46
N VAL A 407 5.24 3.67 -7.91
CA VAL A 407 4.20 2.74 -7.44
C VAL A 407 3.51 2.06 -8.63
N ALA A 408 3.15 2.83 -9.67
CA ALA A 408 2.46 2.30 -10.85
C ALA A 408 3.30 1.33 -11.68
N GLU A 409 4.63 1.40 -11.60
CA GLU A 409 5.52 0.38 -12.18
C GLU A 409 5.30 -1.01 -11.55
N GLY A 410 4.87 -1.07 -10.28
CA GLY A 410 4.50 -2.30 -9.57
C GLY A 410 3.13 -2.86 -9.92
N PHE A 411 2.31 -2.15 -10.70
CA PHE A 411 0.98 -2.64 -11.12
C PHE A 411 1.07 -3.79 -12.13
N HIS A 412 2.21 -3.92 -12.82
CA HIS A 412 2.50 -5.03 -13.71
C HIS A 412 3.19 -6.18 -12.96
N GLY A 413 2.44 -7.10 -12.36
CA GLY A 413 3.01 -8.42 -12.03
C GLY A 413 2.52 -9.10 -10.75
N ARG A 414 2.40 -10.42 -10.88
CA ARG A 414 2.29 -11.47 -9.84
C ARG A 414 1.07 -11.43 -8.92
N ARG A 415 0.04 -12.16 -9.35
CA ARG A 415 -1.11 -12.64 -8.54
C ARG A 415 -0.74 -13.67 -7.45
N THR A 416 0.51 -13.72 -7.00
CA THR A 416 0.94 -14.70 -5.99
C THR A 416 0.68 -14.23 -4.56
N ARG A 417 0.42 -12.92 -4.35
CA ARG A 417 0.07 -12.29 -3.06
C ARG A 417 -0.92 -11.12 -3.28
N GLY A 418 -1.33 -10.47 -2.18
CA GLY A 418 -2.19 -9.28 -2.20
C GLY A 418 -3.67 -9.59 -2.35
N LEU A 419 -4.44 -8.66 -2.94
CA LEU A 419 -5.90 -8.79 -3.04
C LEU A 419 -6.31 -10.03 -3.87
N ALA A 420 -5.65 -10.25 -5.01
CA ALA A 420 -6.01 -11.37 -5.88
C ALA A 420 -5.81 -12.75 -5.22
N SER A 421 -4.77 -12.92 -4.39
CA SER A 421 -4.50 -14.21 -3.72
C SER A 421 -5.49 -14.52 -2.61
N HIS A 422 -6.16 -13.49 -2.06
CA HIS A 422 -7.17 -13.63 -1.02
C HIS A 422 -8.60 -13.62 -1.58
N GLY A 423 -8.76 -13.79 -2.90
CA GLY A 423 -10.06 -13.96 -3.55
C GLY A 423 -10.82 -12.67 -3.81
N PHE A 424 -10.20 -11.51 -3.62
CA PHE A 424 -10.76 -10.22 -4.02
C PHE A 424 -10.73 -10.10 -5.55
N ARG A 425 -11.84 -9.70 -6.16
CA ARG A 425 -12.00 -9.56 -7.62
C ARG A 425 -12.75 -8.31 -7.99
#